data_AF-A0A849ZEC1-F1
#
_entry.id   AF-A0A849ZEC1-F1
#
_cell.length_a   1.000
_cell.length_b   1.000
_cell.length_c   1.000
_cell.angle_alpha   90.00
_cell.angle_beta   90.00
_cell.angle_gamma   90.00
#
_symmetry.space_group_name_H-M   'P 1'
#
loop_
_entity.id
_entity.type
_entity.pdbx_description
1 polymer ?
#
loop_
_entity_poly.entity_id
_entity_poly.type
_entity_poly.pdbx_seq_one_letter_code
_entity_poly.pdbx_strand_id
1 'polypeptide(L)'
;MNLSAEFIQRLEDLQDGERSRLRRLLGQPLNASLQGFDLFTGLWWPLRERSPRAPERRSAWLVAKLFGASGVPHVAGSALPCVLGRCEPREEHDQKRFRDRFDALLCSPLAALEPHLAWGLREAAKAIAGRVPWARDVQGIDWEKLLDDLRLWDRGSDDRDIRDIWAEVYLNAAGQPT
;
A
#
# COMPACT_ATOMS: atom_id res chain seq x y z
N MET A 1 0.07 20.86 -6.46
CA MET A 1 -0.42 19.50 -6.75
C MET A 1 0.64 18.52 -6.29
N ASN A 2 0.31 17.57 -5.41
CA ASN A 2 1.25 16.54 -4.95
C ASN A 2 1.51 15.57 -6.12
N LEU A 3 2.78 15.25 -6.41
CA LEU A 3 3.15 14.34 -7.51
C LEU A 3 2.75 12.89 -7.19
N SER A 4 2.65 12.54 -5.91
CA SER A 4 2.09 11.25 -5.47
C SER A 4 0.61 11.15 -5.81
N ALA A 5 -0.18 12.20 -5.54
CA ALA A 5 -1.58 12.27 -5.95
C ALA A 5 -1.75 12.13 -7.48
N GLU A 6 -0.93 12.83 -8.27
CA GLU A 6 -0.98 12.72 -9.73
C GLU A 6 -0.62 11.29 -10.21
N PHE A 7 0.32 10.61 -9.54
CA PHE A 7 0.64 9.22 -9.85
C PHE A 7 -0.53 8.27 -9.54
N ILE A 8 -1.19 8.44 -8.38
CA ILE A 8 -2.36 7.63 -8.02
C ILE A 8 -3.53 7.88 -8.98
N GLN A 9 -3.80 9.14 -9.35
CA GLN A 9 -4.82 9.46 -10.35
C GLN A 9 -4.57 8.72 -11.68
N ARG A 10 -3.32 8.70 -12.15
CA ARG A 10 -2.96 7.94 -13.36
C ARG A 10 -3.20 6.44 -13.23
N LEU A 11 -3.02 5.86 -12.04
CA LEU A 11 -3.35 4.46 -11.76
C LEU A 11 -4.86 4.22 -11.75
N GLU A 12 -5.64 5.17 -11.23
CA GLU A 12 -7.10 5.12 -11.26
C GLU A 12 -7.64 5.21 -12.69
N ASP A 13 -7.01 5.98 -13.56
CA ASP A 13 -7.41 6.16 -14.96
C ASP A 13 -7.05 4.96 -15.87
N LEU A 14 -6.30 3.97 -15.35
CA LEU A 14 -5.92 2.78 -16.11
C LEU A 14 -7.14 1.95 -16.52
N GLN A 15 -7.10 1.46 -17.75
CA GLN A 15 -8.09 0.52 -18.27
C GLN A 15 -7.90 -0.87 -17.64
N ASP A 16 -8.96 -1.69 -17.62
CA ASP A 16 -8.93 -3.03 -17.01
C ASP A 16 -7.84 -3.95 -17.58
N GLY A 17 -7.53 -3.81 -18.88
CA GLY A 17 -6.44 -4.54 -19.53
C GLY A 17 -5.07 -4.16 -18.97
N GLU A 18 -4.84 -2.88 -18.70
CA GLU A 18 -3.60 -2.35 -18.14
C GLU A 18 -3.45 -2.72 -16.66
N ARG A 19 -4.54 -2.58 -15.89
CA ARG A 19 -4.60 -3.06 -14.49
C ARG A 19 -4.29 -4.54 -14.40
N SER A 20 -4.85 -5.34 -15.32
CA SER A 20 -4.56 -6.78 -15.40
C SER A 20 -3.11 -7.09 -15.73
N ARG A 21 -2.42 -6.24 -16.52
CA ARG A 21 -0.98 -6.37 -16.75
C ARG A 21 -0.18 -6.07 -15.49
N LEU A 22 -0.50 -4.99 -14.77
CA LEU A 22 0.17 -4.68 -13.49
C LEU A 22 0.00 -5.80 -12.46
N ARG A 23 -1.20 -6.37 -12.36
CA ARG A 23 -1.47 -7.52 -11.47
C ARG A 23 -0.56 -8.72 -11.75
N ARG A 24 -0.26 -9.01 -13.02
CA ARG A 24 0.62 -10.13 -13.40
C ARG A 24 2.10 -9.90 -13.03
N LEU A 25 2.46 -8.67 -12.69
CA LEU A 25 3.82 -8.28 -12.32
C LEU A 25 4.06 -8.41 -10.82
N LEU A 26 3.06 -8.81 -10.03
CA LEU A 26 3.25 -9.09 -8.60
C LEU A 26 4.35 -10.14 -8.38
N GLY A 27 5.26 -9.88 -7.46
CA GLY A 27 6.45 -10.69 -7.20
C GLY A 27 7.54 -10.61 -8.28
N GLN A 28 7.31 -9.86 -9.36
CA GLN A 28 8.27 -9.72 -10.45
C GLN A 28 9.11 -8.43 -10.29
N PRO A 29 10.40 -8.48 -10.68
CA PRO A 29 11.21 -7.28 -10.79
C PRO A 29 10.77 -6.42 -11.98
N LEU A 30 11.15 -5.15 -11.98
CA LEU A 30 10.75 -4.18 -13.01
C LEU A 30 11.17 -4.58 -14.44
N ASN A 31 12.28 -5.31 -14.58
CA ASN A 31 12.82 -5.77 -15.86
C ASN A 31 12.29 -7.15 -16.28
N ALA A 32 11.29 -7.73 -15.59
CA ALA A 32 10.77 -9.06 -15.91
C ALA A 32 10.00 -9.12 -17.25
N SER A 33 9.46 -8.00 -17.72
CA SER A 33 8.71 -7.92 -18.98
C SER A 33 8.83 -6.53 -19.59
N LEU A 34 9.13 -6.47 -20.89
CA LEU A 34 9.20 -5.22 -21.63
C LEU A 34 7.85 -4.47 -21.59
N GLN A 35 6.74 -5.16 -21.79
CA GLN A 35 5.41 -4.55 -21.73
C GLN A 35 5.07 -4.00 -20.34
N GLY A 36 5.52 -4.70 -19.29
CA GLY A 36 5.36 -4.25 -17.91
C GLY A 36 6.19 -3.01 -17.61
N PHE A 37 7.43 -3.00 -18.11
CA PHE A 37 8.33 -1.86 -18.04
C PHE A 37 7.76 -0.64 -18.78
N ASP A 38 7.30 -0.81 -20.02
CA ASP A 38 6.73 0.27 -20.84
C ASP A 38 5.47 0.86 -20.19
N LEU A 39 4.58 0.01 -19.68
CA LEU A 39 3.39 0.45 -18.95
C LEU A 39 3.76 1.29 -17.72
N PHE A 40 4.67 0.79 -16.88
CA PHE A 40 5.07 1.52 -15.69
C PHE A 40 5.81 2.83 -16.01
N THR A 41 6.73 2.79 -16.97
CA THR A 41 7.49 3.99 -17.36
C THR A 41 6.60 5.05 -17.98
N GLY A 42 5.59 4.68 -18.77
CA GLY A 42 4.58 5.62 -19.27
C GLY A 42 3.81 6.35 -18.15
N LEU A 43 3.55 5.67 -17.03
CA LEU A 43 2.89 6.26 -15.87
C LEU A 43 3.82 7.17 -15.06
N TRP A 44 5.02 6.68 -14.76
CA TRP A 44 5.96 7.28 -13.80
C TRP A 44 6.90 8.33 -14.40
N TRP A 45 7.46 8.07 -15.59
CA TRP A 45 8.51 8.92 -16.17
C TRP A 45 8.09 10.37 -16.38
N PRO A 46 6.89 10.70 -16.89
CA PRO A 46 6.50 12.10 -17.10
C PRO A 46 6.44 12.92 -15.80
N LEU A 47 6.20 12.26 -14.65
CA LEU A 47 6.26 12.92 -13.34
C LEU A 47 7.71 13.20 -12.95
N ARG A 48 8.59 12.21 -13.15
CA ARG A 48 10.01 12.29 -12.81
C ARG A 48 10.76 13.31 -13.66
N GLU A 49 10.42 13.40 -14.94
CA GLU A 49 10.97 14.39 -15.86
C GLU A 49 10.65 15.81 -15.40
N ARG A 50 9.41 16.05 -14.94
CA ARG A 50 8.97 17.36 -14.43
C ARG A 50 9.60 17.76 -13.10
N SER A 51 9.91 16.79 -12.24
CA SER A 51 10.43 17.11 -10.90
C SER A 51 11.23 15.97 -10.27
N PRO A 52 12.38 16.29 -9.63
CA PRO A 52 13.11 15.31 -8.83
C PRO A 52 12.35 14.89 -7.57
N ARG A 53 11.28 15.60 -7.20
CA ARG A 53 10.39 15.25 -6.07
C ARG A 53 9.31 14.23 -6.43
N ALA A 54 9.25 13.77 -7.68
CA ALA A 54 8.35 12.69 -8.08
C ALA A 54 8.59 11.43 -7.24
N PRO A 55 7.58 10.56 -7.09
CA PRO A 55 7.71 9.31 -6.36
C PRO A 55 8.96 8.53 -6.77
N GLU A 56 9.67 7.97 -5.78
CA GLU A 56 10.86 7.18 -6.06
C GLU A 56 10.49 5.93 -6.88
N ARG A 57 11.31 5.59 -7.88
CA ARG A 57 11.04 4.49 -8.81
C ARG A 57 10.70 3.17 -8.10
N ARG A 58 11.40 2.83 -7.02
CA ARG A 58 11.19 1.58 -6.27
C ARG A 58 9.83 1.54 -5.60
N SER A 59 9.48 2.58 -4.83
CA SER A 59 8.20 2.68 -4.14
C SER A 59 7.03 2.83 -5.13
N ALA A 60 7.20 3.63 -6.19
CA ALA A 60 6.20 3.78 -7.24
C ALA A 60 5.91 2.46 -7.98
N TRP A 61 6.96 1.69 -8.28
CA TRP A 61 6.81 0.37 -8.90
C TRP A 61 6.07 -0.60 -7.98
N LEU A 62 6.43 -0.62 -6.70
CA LEU A 62 5.75 -1.45 -5.70
C LEU A 62 4.26 -1.11 -5.60
N VAL A 63 3.93 0.18 -5.48
CA VAL A 63 2.54 0.66 -5.42
C VAL A 63 1.77 0.32 -6.68
N ALA A 64 2.33 0.52 -7.87
CA ALA A 64 1.64 0.20 -9.13
C ALA A 64 1.23 -1.28 -9.21
N LYS A 65 2.11 -2.20 -8.83
CA LYS A 65 1.81 -3.64 -8.79
C LYS A 65 0.71 -3.97 -7.80
N LEU A 66 0.82 -3.44 -6.57
CA LEU A 66 -0.14 -3.68 -5.50
C LEU A 66 -1.52 -3.09 -5.83
N PHE A 67 -1.56 -1.90 -6.43
CA PHE A 67 -2.77 -1.25 -6.89
C PHE A 67 -3.50 -2.12 -7.92
N GLY A 68 -2.79 -2.54 -8.98
CA GLY A 68 -3.36 -3.41 -10.01
C GLY A 68 -3.83 -4.76 -9.49
N ALA A 69 -3.21 -5.29 -8.44
CA ALA A 69 -3.52 -6.61 -7.89
C ALA A 69 -4.62 -6.62 -6.81
N SER A 70 -4.79 -5.54 -6.05
CA SER A 70 -5.62 -5.56 -4.84
C SER A 70 -7.09 -5.24 -5.09
N GLY A 71 -7.39 -4.38 -6.09
CA GLY A 71 -8.75 -3.87 -6.31
C GLY A 71 -9.27 -3.00 -5.16
N VAL A 72 -8.39 -2.51 -4.28
CA VAL A 72 -8.76 -1.65 -3.14
C VAL A 72 -8.88 -0.19 -3.63
N PRO A 73 -10.01 0.49 -3.43
CA PRO A 73 -10.20 1.89 -3.87
C PRO A 73 -9.28 2.86 -3.13
N HIS A 74 -8.98 3.99 -3.78
CA HIS A 74 -8.36 5.13 -3.11
C HIS A 74 -9.39 5.89 -2.27
N VAL A 75 -9.05 6.10 -0.99
CA VAL A 75 -9.83 6.94 -0.07
C VAL A 75 -8.85 7.77 0.75
N ALA A 76 -8.81 9.07 0.46
CA ALA A 76 -7.94 10.02 1.16
C ALA A 76 -8.16 9.98 2.69
N GLY A 77 -7.07 10.03 3.46
CA GLY A 77 -7.09 9.97 4.92
C GLY A 77 -7.24 8.57 5.52
N SER A 78 -7.56 7.55 4.71
CA SER A 78 -7.71 6.15 5.17
C SER A 78 -6.36 5.41 5.16
N ALA A 79 -5.44 5.78 6.04
CA ALA A 79 -4.09 5.19 6.07
C ALA A 79 -4.13 3.65 6.25
N LEU A 80 -3.28 2.92 5.51
CA LEU A 80 -3.21 1.45 5.60
C LEU A 80 -3.04 0.92 7.04
N PRO A 81 -2.13 1.42 7.91
CA PRO A 81 -2.02 0.93 9.28
C PRO A 81 -3.31 1.10 10.10
N CYS A 82 -4.06 2.19 9.86
CA CYS A 82 -5.36 2.40 10.52
C CYS A 82 -6.38 1.35 10.06
N VAL A 83 -6.45 1.12 8.74
CA VAL A 83 -7.34 0.09 8.17
C VAL A 83 -6.99 -1.29 8.71
N LEU A 84 -5.71 -1.64 8.80
CA LEU A 84 -5.27 -2.92 9.36
C LEU A 84 -5.62 -3.07 10.84
N GLY A 85 -5.49 -2.01 11.64
CA GLY A 85 -5.92 -2.01 13.05
C GLY A 85 -7.42 -2.29 13.18
N ARG A 86 -8.26 -1.66 12.33
CA ARG A 86 -9.70 -1.94 12.28
C ARG A 86 -10.04 -3.35 11.80
N CYS A 87 -9.20 -3.93 10.94
CA CYS A 87 -9.37 -5.29 10.44
C CYS A 87 -8.91 -6.37 11.43
N GLU A 88 -8.28 -6.00 12.54
CA GLU A 88 -7.74 -6.95 13.52
C GLU A 88 -8.85 -7.89 14.04
N PRO A 89 -8.63 -9.22 14.03
CA PRO A 89 -9.55 -10.18 14.62
C PRO A 89 -9.78 -9.93 16.11
N ARG A 90 -11.03 -10.16 16.56
CA ARG A 90 -11.40 -10.05 17.98
C ARG A 90 -11.07 -11.31 18.79
N GLU A 91 -10.88 -12.45 18.12
CA GLU A 91 -10.51 -13.71 18.78
C GLU A 91 -8.99 -13.74 19.05
N GLU A 92 -8.60 -14.06 20.28
CA GLU A 92 -7.22 -13.95 20.77
C GLU A 92 -6.20 -14.71 19.91
N HIS A 93 -6.53 -15.93 19.46
CA HIS A 93 -5.64 -16.74 18.64
C HIS A 93 -5.35 -16.10 17.27
N ASP A 94 -6.40 -15.64 16.59
CA ASP A 94 -6.29 -14.99 15.29
C ASP A 94 -5.70 -13.59 15.40
N GLN A 95 -6.01 -12.89 16.50
CA GLN A 95 -5.44 -11.58 16.83
C GLN A 95 -3.91 -11.66 16.92
N LYS A 96 -3.38 -12.64 17.66
CA LYS A 96 -1.92 -12.84 17.79
C LYS A 96 -1.29 -13.06 16.42
N ARG A 97 -1.83 -13.98 15.62
CA ARG A 97 -1.31 -14.28 14.28
C ARG A 97 -1.37 -13.07 13.34
N PHE A 98 -2.40 -12.24 13.47
CA PHE A 98 -2.54 -11.01 12.69
C PHE A 98 -1.45 -10.00 13.05
N ARG A 99 -1.22 -9.77 14.35
CA ARG A 99 -0.17 -8.90 14.87
C ARG A 99 1.22 -9.37 14.49
N ASP A 100 1.52 -10.67 14.64
CA ASP A 100 2.80 -11.25 14.21
C ASP A 100 3.09 -10.95 12.72
N ARG A 101 2.05 -10.93 11.87
CA ARG A 101 2.17 -10.61 10.45
C ARG A 101 2.36 -9.12 10.18
N PHE A 102 1.72 -8.27 10.98
CA PHE A 102 1.91 -6.82 10.92
C PHE A 102 3.29 -6.41 11.43
N ASP A 103 3.77 -7.02 12.51
CA ASP A 103 5.14 -6.81 13.01
C ASP A 103 6.17 -7.24 11.97
N ALA A 104 5.96 -8.38 11.31
CA ALA A 104 6.82 -8.81 10.21
C ALA A 104 6.81 -7.82 9.03
N LEU A 105 5.70 -7.13 8.77
CA LEU A 105 5.63 -6.04 7.79
C LEU A 105 6.54 -4.89 8.22
N LEU A 106 6.41 -4.40 9.45
CA LEU A 106 7.20 -3.27 9.98
C LEU A 106 8.71 -3.57 10.03
N CYS A 107 9.08 -4.81 10.34
CA CYS A 107 10.48 -5.23 10.42
C CYS A 107 11.11 -5.50 9.04
N SER A 108 10.32 -5.58 7.96
CA SER A 108 10.84 -5.91 6.63
C SER A 108 11.46 -4.68 5.95
N PRO A 109 12.62 -4.83 5.26
CA PRO A 109 13.13 -3.78 4.38
C PRO A 109 12.21 -3.59 3.17
N LEU A 110 12.27 -2.43 2.51
CA LEU A 110 11.39 -2.10 1.36
C LEU A 110 11.43 -3.18 0.27
N ALA A 111 12.61 -3.78 0.03
CA ALA A 111 12.81 -4.82 -0.97
C ALA A 111 12.06 -6.14 -0.67
N ALA A 112 11.74 -6.41 0.60
CA ALA A 112 11.02 -7.62 1.04
C ALA A 112 9.55 -7.34 1.37
N LEU A 113 9.09 -6.09 1.24
CA LEU A 113 7.82 -5.63 1.78
C LEU A 113 6.59 -6.05 0.96
N GLU A 114 6.78 -6.36 -0.32
CA GLU A 114 5.69 -6.69 -1.25
C GLU A 114 4.73 -7.79 -0.78
N PRO A 115 5.18 -9.00 -0.35
CA PRO A 115 4.28 -10.02 0.16
C PRO A 115 3.50 -9.58 1.41
N HIS A 116 4.10 -8.75 2.27
CA HIS A 116 3.47 -8.25 3.49
C HIS A 116 2.38 -7.21 3.16
N LEU A 117 2.66 -6.26 2.27
CA LEU A 117 1.65 -5.30 1.80
C LEU A 117 0.53 -6.00 1.02
N ALA A 118 0.85 -6.98 0.19
CA ALA A 118 -0.16 -7.76 -0.52
C ALA A 118 -1.09 -8.51 0.44
N TRP A 119 -0.56 -9.00 1.58
CA TRP A 119 -1.39 -9.52 2.66
C TRP A 119 -2.27 -8.42 3.28
N GLY A 120 -1.70 -7.28 3.68
CA GLY A 120 -2.45 -6.21 4.31
C GLY A 120 -3.60 -5.68 3.43
N LEU A 121 -3.33 -5.50 2.14
CA LEU A 121 -4.34 -5.10 1.15
C LEU A 121 -5.43 -6.15 0.96
N ARG A 122 -5.11 -7.45 1.12
CA ARG A 122 -6.12 -8.51 1.09
C ARG A 122 -7.04 -8.43 2.31
N GLU A 123 -6.52 -8.09 3.48
CA GLU A 123 -7.36 -7.88 4.67
C GLU A 123 -8.26 -6.65 4.52
N ALA A 124 -7.73 -5.54 3.99
CA ALA A 124 -8.52 -4.37 3.63
C ALA A 124 -9.63 -4.72 2.61
N ALA A 125 -9.30 -5.48 1.55
CA ALA A 125 -10.28 -5.92 0.56
C ALA A 125 -11.39 -6.82 1.16
N LYS A 126 -11.07 -7.67 2.14
CA LYS A 126 -12.08 -8.44 2.88
C LYS A 126 -13.02 -7.53 3.67
N ALA A 127 -12.48 -6.52 4.35
CA ALA A 127 -13.28 -5.56 5.11
C ALA A 127 -14.24 -4.78 4.20
N ILE A 128 -13.74 -4.26 3.08
CA ILE A 128 -14.53 -3.56 2.05
C ILE A 128 -15.64 -4.45 1.49
N ALA A 129 -15.35 -5.75 1.29
CA ALA A 129 -16.34 -6.73 0.84
C ALA A 129 -17.33 -7.17 1.95
N GLY A 130 -17.32 -6.53 3.13
CA GLY A 130 -18.20 -6.84 4.25
C GLY A 130 -17.88 -8.15 4.97
N ARG A 131 -16.71 -8.75 4.72
CA ARG A 131 -16.30 -10.04 5.32
C ARG A 131 -15.66 -9.90 6.70
N VAL A 132 -15.48 -8.67 7.19
CA VAL A 132 -14.97 -8.35 8.52
C VAL A 132 -16.08 -7.57 9.24
N PRO A 133 -16.95 -8.23 10.03
CA PRO A 133 -18.21 -7.62 10.50
C PRO A 133 -18.07 -6.37 11.37
N TRP A 134 -16.90 -6.18 11.99
CA TRP A 134 -16.57 -5.03 12.83
C TRP A 134 -15.90 -3.88 12.06
N ALA A 135 -15.31 -4.12 10.89
CA ALA A 135 -14.61 -3.09 10.10
C ALA A 135 -15.51 -2.49 9.00
N ARG A 136 -16.76 -2.11 9.34
CA ARG A 136 -17.80 -1.73 8.36
C ARG A 136 -17.54 -0.38 7.69
N ASP A 137 -16.80 0.47 8.35
CA ASP A 137 -16.44 1.82 7.92
C ASP A 137 -15.25 1.83 6.95
N VAL A 138 -14.59 0.69 6.74
CA VAL A 138 -13.48 0.57 5.78
C VAL A 138 -14.02 0.56 4.35
N GLN A 139 -13.70 1.60 3.58
CA GLN A 139 -14.12 1.76 2.18
C GLN A 139 -12.96 1.72 1.17
N GLY A 140 -11.73 1.78 1.64
CA GLY A 140 -10.53 1.88 0.81
C GLY A 140 -9.32 2.30 1.62
N ILE A 141 -8.22 2.56 0.94
CA ILE A 141 -6.98 3.05 1.56
C ILE A 141 -6.47 4.33 0.90
N ASP A 142 -5.70 5.09 1.65
CA ASP A 142 -4.97 6.23 1.13
C ASP A 142 -3.68 5.76 0.42
N TRP A 143 -3.82 5.41 -0.86
CA TRP A 143 -2.70 5.04 -1.73
C TRP A 143 -1.63 6.13 -1.89
N GLU A 144 -2.02 7.41 -1.87
CA GLU A 144 -1.08 8.53 -1.93
C GLU A 144 -0.19 8.52 -0.69
N LYS A 145 -0.83 8.44 0.49
CA LYS A 145 -0.11 8.33 1.75
C LYS A 145 0.75 7.07 1.82
N LEU A 146 0.27 5.93 1.33
CA LEU A 146 1.08 4.71 1.26
C LEU A 146 2.36 4.93 0.43
N LEU A 147 2.24 5.57 -0.74
CA LEU A 147 3.39 5.85 -1.59
C LEU A 147 4.41 6.78 -0.92
N ASP A 148 3.92 7.81 -0.24
CA ASP A 148 4.76 8.76 0.50
C ASP A 148 5.45 8.10 1.70
N ASP A 149 4.74 7.28 2.47
CA ASP A 149 5.27 6.53 3.61
C ASP A 149 6.36 5.54 3.13
N LEU A 150 6.15 4.85 2.00
CA LEU A 150 7.12 3.91 1.42
C LEU A 150 8.41 4.56 0.93
N ARG A 151 8.41 5.86 0.64
CA ARG A 151 9.63 6.61 0.31
C ARG A 151 10.54 6.81 1.53
N LEU A 152 9.96 6.75 2.73
CA LEU A 152 10.67 6.92 4.00
C LEU A 152 11.08 5.58 4.65
N TRP A 153 10.59 4.45 4.11
CA TRP A 153 10.65 3.12 4.74
C TRP A 153 12.04 2.65 5.18
N ASP A 154 13.08 2.92 4.39
CA ASP A 154 14.46 2.47 4.64
C ASP A 154 15.41 3.66 4.93
N ARG A 155 14.90 4.85 5.25
CA ARG A 155 15.74 6.05 5.42
C ARG A 155 16.50 6.15 6.75
N GLY A 156 16.10 5.40 7.78
CA GLY A 156 16.76 5.45 9.09
C GLY A 156 16.58 6.77 9.85
N SER A 157 17.16 6.81 11.04
CA SER A 157 16.79 7.59 12.25
C SER A 157 17.05 9.11 12.28
N ASP A 158 17.11 9.80 11.14
CA ASP A 158 17.28 11.27 11.17
C ASP A 158 15.97 12.00 11.54
N ASP A 159 14.83 11.34 11.37
CA ASP A 159 13.48 11.76 11.77
C ASP A 159 12.76 10.59 12.47
N ARG A 160 11.55 10.83 13.00
CA ARG A 160 10.67 9.79 13.55
C ARG A 160 10.47 8.68 12.51
N ASP A 161 10.83 7.45 12.85
CA ASP A 161 10.74 6.30 11.94
C ASP A 161 9.28 6.12 11.48
N ILE A 162 9.08 6.02 10.16
CA ILE A 162 7.74 5.81 9.60
C ILE A 162 7.11 4.52 10.11
N ARG A 163 7.91 3.52 10.48
CA ARG A 163 7.47 2.26 11.07
C ARG A 163 6.89 2.46 12.47
N ASP A 164 7.47 3.33 13.27
CA ASP A 164 6.95 3.70 14.60
C ASP A 164 5.62 4.45 14.46
N ILE A 165 5.51 5.35 13.48
CA ILE A 165 4.26 6.04 13.15
C ILE A 165 3.18 5.04 12.74
N TRP A 166 3.53 4.06 11.90
CA TRP A 166 2.61 3.01 11.48
C TRP A 166 2.14 2.14 12.66
N ALA A 167 3.05 1.78 13.57
CA ALA A 167 2.72 1.03 14.77
C ALA A 167 1.76 1.82 15.68
N GLU A 168 2.02 3.10 15.92
CA GLU A 168 1.15 3.97 16.73
C GLU A 168 -0.25 4.10 16.13
N VAL A 169 -0.34 4.38 14.83
CA VAL A 169 -1.63 4.50 14.12
C VAL A 169 -2.40 3.18 14.15
N TYR A 170 -1.72 2.05 13.97
CA TYR A 170 -2.32 0.72 14.06
C TYR A 170 -2.92 0.47 15.44
N LEU A 171 -2.14 0.68 16.51
CA LEU A 171 -2.57 0.42 17.89
C LEU A 171 -3.76 1.30 18.29
N ASN A 172 -3.73 2.57 17.89
CA ASN A 172 -4.84 3.49 18.13
C ASN A 172 -6.13 3.03 17.43
N ALA A 173 -6.03 2.48 16.22
CA ALA A 173 -7.18 1.98 15.48
C ALA A 173 -7.69 0.63 16.01
N ALA A 174 -6.80 -0.28 16.41
CA ALA A 174 -7.16 -1.58 16.97
C ALA A 174 -7.83 -1.47 18.36
N GLY A 175 -7.47 -0.43 19.13
CA GLY A 175 -8.04 -0.17 20.46
C GLY A 175 -9.40 0.54 20.45
N GLN A 176 -9.88 1.02 19.30
CA GLN A 176 -11.15 1.75 19.22
C GLN A 176 -12.31 0.79 18.89
N PRO A 177 -13.37 0.72 19.71
CA PRO A 177 -14.60 0.04 19.32
C PRO A 177 -15.30 0.84 18.21
N THR A 178 -15.37 0.24 17.01
CA THR A 178 -16.21 0.66 15.87
C THR A 178 -17.70 0.48 16.15
#